data_AF-A0A2W6DJA0-F1
#
_entry.id   AF-A0A2W6DJA0-F1
#
_cell.length_a   1.000
_cell.length_b   1.000
_cell.length_c   1.000
_cell.angle_alpha   90.00
_cell.angle_beta   90.00
_cell.angle_gamma   90.00
#
_symmetry.space_group_name_H-M   'P 1'
#
loop_
_entity.id
_entity.type
_entity.pdbx_description
1 polymer ?
#
loop_
_entity_poly.entity_id
_entity_poly.type
_entity_poly.pdbx_seq_one_letter_code
_entity_poly.pdbx_strand_id
1 'polypeptide(L)'
;MIYAPVMGFADTERNRAAVHEAGHALIAASRGLAVAVIELHINDGEGGMRLRETPSELDRIWVLYGGPFAEKVVFRKLASVAISPELDELLLAHRLCRQIGINDTVGIRDQVEAYLRDQQVRLELVAARLLETGTVEGAELDELLREELKLSLT
;
A
#
# COMPACT_ATOMS: atom_id res chain seq x y z
N MET A 1 21.45 19.43 -4.70
CA MET A 1 21.12 18.36 -3.74
C MET A 1 19.96 18.87 -2.88
N ILE A 2 18.74 18.76 -3.39
CA ILE A 2 17.54 19.13 -2.62
C ILE A 2 16.99 17.79 -2.11
N TYR A 3 17.17 17.55 -0.82
CA TYR A 3 16.44 16.49 -0.13
C TYR A 3 14.95 16.80 -0.32
N ALA A 4 14.22 15.96 -1.05
CA ALA A 4 12.78 15.91 -0.86
C ALA A 4 12.59 15.56 0.63
N PRO A 5 11.99 16.44 1.44
CA PRO A 5 11.79 16.13 2.84
C PRO A 5 10.88 14.90 2.88
N VAL A 6 11.35 13.84 3.55
CA VAL A 6 10.48 12.76 4.03
C VAL A 6 9.31 13.47 4.70
N MET A 7 8.11 13.34 4.12
CA MET A 7 6.94 14.02 4.65
C MET A 7 6.49 13.20 5.85
N GLY A 8 7.03 13.54 7.03
CA GLY A 8 6.73 12.80 8.24
C GLY A 8 5.23 12.84 8.54
N PHE A 9 4.55 11.71 8.39
CA PHE A 9 3.17 11.57 8.83
C PHE A 9 3.11 11.51 10.36
N ALA A 10 2.19 12.28 10.95
CA ALA A 10 1.76 12.01 12.32
C ALA A 10 1.07 10.64 12.38
N ASP A 11 1.30 9.87 13.45
CA ASP A 11 0.75 8.51 13.64
C ASP A 11 -0.74 8.57 14.09
N THR A 12 -1.61 9.03 13.19
CA THR A 12 -3.07 9.10 13.37
C THR A 12 -3.77 7.96 12.63
N GLU A 13 -4.99 7.60 13.02
CA GLU A 13 -5.78 6.56 12.32
C GLU A 13 -5.98 6.89 10.84
N ARG A 14 -6.34 8.14 10.54
CA ARG A 14 -6.52 8.61 9.16
C ARG A 14 -5.24 8.54 8.33
N ASN A 15 -4.09 8.91 8.90
CA ASN A 15 -2.82 8.83 8.19
C ASN A 15 -2.38 7.37 7.99
N ARG A 16 -2.63 6.50 8.98
CA ARG A 16 -2.39 5.05 8.85
C ARG A 16 -3.22 4.45 7.74
N ALA A 17 -4.52 4.75 7.70
CA ALA A 17 -5.41 4.31 6.63
C ALA A 17 -4.96 4.78 5.25
N ALA A 18 -4.57 6.06 5.12
CA ALA A 18 -4.08 6.56 3.84
C ALA A 18 -2.80 5.85 3.36
N VAL A 19 -1.87 5.57 4.28
CA VAL A 19 -0.65 4.80 3.99
C VAL A 19 -0.97 3.34 3.70
N HIS A 20 -1.93 2.75 4.40
CA HIS A 20 -2.39 1.38 4.20
C HIS A 20 -2.93 1.19 2.77
N GLU A 21 -3.86 2.04 2.34
CA GLU A 21 -4.43 1.98 0.99
C GLU A 21 -3.39 2.28 -0.09
N ALA A 22 -2.50 3.24 0.15
CA ALA A 22 -1.38 3.52 -0.75
C ALA A 22 -0.45 2.30 -0.88
N GLY A 23 -0.24 1.55 0.21
CA GLY A 23 0.53 0.31 0.22
C GLY A 23 -0.04 -0.76 -0.72
N HIS A 24 -1.36 -0.98 -0.67
CA HIS A 24 -2.02 -1.89 -1.62
C HIS A 24 -1.85 -1.44 -3.06
N ALA A 25 -2.07 -0.15 -3.32
CA ALA A 25 -2.02 0.41 -4.67
C ALA A 25 -0.62 0.32 -5.28
N LEU A 26 0.43 0.62 -4.52
CA LEU A 26 1.82 0.51 -4.98
C LEU A 26 2.17 -0.95 -5.30
N ILE A 27 1.78 -1.90 -4.45
CA ILE A 27 2.03 -3.31 -4.74
C ILE A 27 1.24 -3.76 -5.97
N ALA A 28 -0.04 -3.40 -6.08
CA ALA A 28 -0.85 -3.70 -7.25
C ALA A 28 -0.19 -3.20 -8.55
N ALA A 29 0.21 -1.93 -8.57
CA ALA A 29 0.89 -1.33 -9.71
C ALA A 29 2.21 -2.05 -10.05
N SER A 30 3.01 -2.42 -9.04
CA SER A 30 4.27 -3.17 -9.25
C SER A 30 4.06 -4.56 -9.85
N ARG A 31 2.90 -5.16 -9.62
CA ARG A 31 2.46 -6.43 -10.20
C ARG A 31 1.82 -6.26 -11.59
N GLY A 32 1.75 -5.04 -12.11
CA GLY A 32 1.13 -4.72 -13.39
C GLY A 32 -0.39 -4.73 -13.36
N LEU A 33 -0.99 -4.66 -12.16
CA LEU A 33 -2.45 -4.61 -12.00
C LEU A 33 -2.94 -3.17 -12.12
N ALA A 34 -4.01 -2.97 -12.88
CA ALA A 34 -4.62 -1.66 -13.00
C ALA A 34 -5.49 -1.35 -11.78
N VAL A 35 -5.10 -0.33 -11.02
CA VAL A 35 -5.95 0.25 -9.96
C VAL A 35 -7.07 1.04 -10.62
N ALA A 36 -8.31 0.83 -10.16
CA ALA A 36 -9.46 1.62 -10.58
C ALA A 36 -9.52 2.91 -9.78
N VAL A 37 -9.56 2.79 -8.45
CA VAL A 37 -9.65 3.91 -7.51
C VAL A 37 -9.14 3.49 -6.13
N ILE A 38 -8.66 4.47 -5.39
CA ILE A 38 -8.33 4.41 -3.97
C ILE A 38 -9.25 5.41 -3.25
N GLU A 39 -9.89 4.99 -2.17
CA GLU A 39 -10.85 5.79 -1.42
C GLU A 39 -10.45 5.83 0.05
N LEU A 40 -10.55 7.01 0.67
CA LEU A 40 -10.34 7.21 2.10
C LEU A 40 -11.63 7.78 2.69
N HIS A 41 -12.28 6.99 3.55
CA HIS A 41 -13.54 7.38 4.16
C HIS A 41 -13.32 8.47 5.23
N ILE A 42 -14.27 9.38 5.34
CA ILE A 42 -14.10 10.63 6.10
C ILE A 42 -14.22 10.39 7.62
N ASN A 43 -14.92 9.34 8.05
CA ASN A 43 -15.49 9.29 9.41
C ASN A 43 -14.91 8.19 10.32
N ASP A 44 -14.11 7.27 9.82
CA ASP A 44 -13.78 6.01 10.52
C ASP A 44 -12.30 5.61 10.41
N GLY A 45 -11.48 6.33 9.63
CA GLY A 45 -10.12 5.86 9.37
C GLY A 45 -10.12 4.55 8.58
N GLU A 46 -11.17 4.31 7.80
CA GLU A 46 -11.24 3.21 6.86
C GLU A 46 -10.97 3.73 5.44
N GLY A 47 -10.60 2.81 4.57
CA GLY A 47 -10.38 3.07 3.16
C GLY A 47 -10.66 1.84 2.34
N GLY A 48 -10.42 1.96 1.04
CA GLY A 48 -10.42 0.80 0.18
C GLY A 48 -9.79 1.08 -1.17
N MET A 49 -9.14 0.05 -1.70
CA MET A 49 -8.63 0.02 -3.05
C MET A 49 -9.47 -0.93 -3.92
N ARG A 50 -9.81 -0.48 -5.12
CA ARG A 50 -10.47 -1.30 -6.14
C ARG A 50 -9.55 -1.50 -7.33
N LEU A 51 -9.39 -2.75 -7.76
CA LEU A 51 -8.71 -3.09 -9.01
C LEU A 51 -9.72 -3.10 -10.17
N ARG A 52 -9.26 -2.82 -11.39
CA ARG A 52 -10.10 -2.91 -12.60
C ARG A 52 -10.41 -4.36 -12.99
N GLU A 53 -9.52 -5.26 -12.63
CA GLU A 53 -9.59 -6.68 -12.94
C GLU A 53 -9.39 -7.53 -11.69
N THR A 54 -9.87 -8.78 -11.73
CA THR A 54 -9.65 -9.71 -10.63
C THR A 54 -8.22 -10.22 -10.69
N PRO A 55 -7.39 -10.00 -9.64
CA PRO A 55 -6.00 -10.45 -9.64
C PRO A 55 -5.93 -11.99 -9.54
N SER A 56 -4.81 -12.55 -9.98
CA SER A 56 -4.49 -13.95 -9.68
C SER A 56 -4.38 -14.16 -8.16
N GLU A 57 -4.52 -15.41 -7.68
CA GLU A 57 -4.37 -15.70 -6.25
C GLU A 57 -2.97 -15.30 -5.74
N LEU A 58 -1.93 -15.48 -6.56
CA LEU A 58 -0.58 -15.03 -6.24
C LEU A 58 -0.52 -13.50 -6.11
N ASP A 59 -1.01 -12.75 -7.09
CA ASP A 59 -0.95 -11.28 -7.02
C ASP A 59 -1.80 -10.73 -5.88
N ARG A 60 -2.92 -11.38 -5.57
CA ARG A 60 -3.75 -11.04 -4.42
C ARG A 60 -2.98 -11.19 -3.10
N ILE A 61 -2.17 -12.24 -2.94
CA ILE A 61 -1.32 -12.42 -1.75
C ILE A 61 -0.33 -11.25 -1.62
N TRP A 62 0.31 -10.86 -2.72
CA TRP A 62 1.24 -9.72 -2.72
C TRP A 62 0.53 -8.45 -2.30
N VAL A 63 -0.62 -8.14 -2.92
CA VAL A 63 -1.42 -6.95 -2.61
C VAL A 63 -1.86 -6.94 -1.14
N LEU A 64 -2.32 -8.07 -0.59
CA LEU A 64 -2.74 -8.16 0.83
C LEU A 64 -1.62 -7.86 1.82
N TYR A 65 -0.35 -8.09 1.46
CA TYR A 65 0.76 -7.67 2.30
C TYR A 65 1.04 -6.15 2.21
N GLY A 66 0.58 -5.48 1.15
CA GLY A 66 0.89 -4.08 0.86
C GLY A 66 0.52 -3.12 1.99
N GLY A 67 -0.74 -3.13 2.45
CA GLY A 67 -1.22 -2.21 3.48
C GLY A 67 -0.48 -2.32 4.82
N PRO A 68 -0.48 -3.50 5.48
CA PRO A 68 0.16 -3.67 6.78
C PRO A 68 1.68 -3.40 6.74
N PHE A 69 2.34 -3.73 5.63
CA PHE A 69 3.77 -3.47 5.49
C PHE A 69 4.06 -2.00 5.18
N ALA A 70 3.19 -1.29 4.47
CA ALA A 70 3.33 0.15 4.26
C ALA A 70 3.26 0.90 5.59
N GLU A 71 2.32 0.54 6.46
CA GLU A 71 2.26 1.09 7.83
C GLU A 71 3.55 0.82 8.61
N LYS A 72 4.07 -0.41 8.54
CA LYS A 72 5.33 -0.79 9.18
C LYS A 72 6.50 0.05 8.67
N VAL A 73 6.57 0.31 7.37
CA VAL A 73 7.65 1.09 6.76
C VAL A 73 7.59 2.55 7.22
N VAL A 74 6.42 3.18 7.17
CA VAL A 74 6.26 4.61 7.46
C VAL A 74 6.24 4.91 8.96
N PHE A 75 5.47 4.16 9.76
CA PHE A 75 5.27 4.43 11.19
C PHE A 75 6.17 3.60 12.11
N ARG A 76 6.98 2.68 11.55
CA ARG A 76 7.85 1.76 12.29
C ARG A 76 7.10 0.88 13.30
N LYS A 77 5.80 0.72 13.09
CA LYS A 77 4.90 -0.14 13.86
C LYS A 77 4.04 -0.92 12.86
N LEU A 78 3.92 -2.22 13.06
CA LEU A 78 2.72 -2.92 12.57
C LEU A 78 1.59 -2.44 13.47
N ALA A 79 0.47 -1.95 12.93
CA ALA A 79 -0.65 -1.52 13.75
C ALA A 79 -0.99 -2.61 14.77
N SER A 80 -0.74 -2.25 16.03
CA SER A 80 -1.17 -2.98 17.20
C SER A 80 -2.42 -2.24 17.66
N VAL A 81 -3.47 -3.02 17.91
CA VAL A 81 -4.74 -2.65 18.56
C VAL A 81 -5.93 -2.44 17.60
N ALA A 82 -6.86 -3.40 17.71
CA ALA A 82 -8.23 -3.46 17.19
C ALA A 82 -8.45 -4.07 15.79
N ILE A 83 -8.19 -5.38 15.61
CA ILE A 83 -8.76 -6.12 14.48
C ILE A 83 -9.38 -7.44 14.97
N SER A 84 -10.66 -7.63 14.65
CA SER A 84 -11.36 -8.91 14.77
C SER A 84 -10.64 -9.98 13.93
N PRO A 85 -10.34 -11.18 14.46
CA PRO A 85 -9.48 -12.20 13.82
C PRO A 85 -9.98 -12.73 12.47
N GLU A 86 -11.18 -12.36 12.04
CA GLU A 86 -11.78 -12.77 10.75
C GLU A 86 -11.39 -11.85 9.57
N LEU A 87 -10.78 -10.69 9.83
CA LEU A 87 -10.46 -9.63 8.84
C LEU A 87 -8.98 -9.23 8.76
N ASP A 88 -8.07 -9.96 9.41
CA ASP A 88 -6.62 -9.70 9.29
C ASP A 88 -6.11 -10.13 7.90
N GLU A 89 -5.73 -9.15 7.07
CA GLU A 89 -5.21 -9.36 5.72
C GLU A 89 -4.00 -10.27 5.69
N LEU A 90 -3.17 -10.26 6.74
CA LEU A 90 -2.02 -11.14 6.88
C LEU A 90 -2.46 -12.60 7.06
N LEU A 91 -3.54 -12.83 7.82
CA LEU A 91 -4.15 -14.15 7.95
C LEU A 91 -4.78 -14.60 6.64
N LEU A 92 -5.44 -13.70 5.90
CA LEU A 92 -6.00 -14.01 4.59
C LEU A 92 -4.90 -14.37 3.58
N ALA A 93 -3.82 -13.59 3.50
CA ALA A 93 -2.67 -13.87 2.67
C ALA A 93 -2.05 -15.22 3.04
N HIS A 94 -1.89 -15.51 4.33
CA HIS A 94 -1.39 -16.80 4.81
C HIS A 94 -2.30 -17.97 4.38
N ARG A 95 -3.62 -17.84 4.50
CA ARG A 95 -4.58 -18.86 4.05
C ARG A 95 -4.47 -19.10 2.54
N LEU A 96 -4.38 -18.03 1.74
CA LEU A 96 -4.22 -18.13 0.29
C LEU A 96 -2.91 -18.82 -0.08
N CYS A 97 -1.78 -18.47 0.56
CA CYS A 97 -0.50 -19.17 0.37
C CYS A 97 -0.65 -20.68 0.56
N ARG A 98 -1.32 -21.11 1.64
CA ARG A 98 -1.57 -22.54 1.90
C ARG A 98 -2.46 -23.18 0.84
N GLN A 99 -3.50 -22.48 0.38
CA GLN A 99 -4.43 -22.98 -0.62
C GLN A 99 -3.75 -23.26 -1.96
N ILE A 100 -2.82 -22.40 -2.38
CA ILE A 100 -2.13 -22.53 -3.68
C ILE A 100 -0.75 -23.20 -3.59
N GLY A 101 -0.39 -23.72 -2.41
CA GLY A 101 0.84 -24.48 -2.21
C GLY A 101 2.13 -23.65 -2.10
N ILE A 102 2.02 -22.35 -1.80
CA ILE A 102 3.18 -21.49 -1.52
C ILE A 102 3.64 -21.71 -0.09
N ASN A 103 4.85 -22.24 0.05
CA ASN A 103 5.49 -22.46 1.35
C ASN A 103 6.47 -21.34 1.72
N ASP A 104 7.00 -20.60 0.74
CA ASP A 104 7.91 -19.49 0.98
C ASP A 104 7.16 -18.18 1.27
N THR A 105 6.42 -18.16 2.37
CA THR A 105 5.70 -16.95 2.79
C THR A 105 6.65 -15.88 3.32
N VAL A 106 7.84 -16.25 3.79
CA VAL A 106 8.84 -15.32 4.30
C VAL A 106 9.46 -14.54 3.13
N GLY A 107 9.85 -15.22 2.06
CA GLY A 107 10.43 -14.58 0.88
C GLY A 107 9.49 -13.57 0.22
N ILE A 108 8.18 -13.84 0.16
CA ILE A 108 7.20 -12.88 -0.37
C ILE A 108 7.10 -11.64 0.53
N ARG A 109 7.00 -11.84 1.86
CA ARG A 109 6.91 -10.75 2.84
C ARG A 109 8.14 -9.84 2.78
N ASP A 110 9.34 -10.43 2.71
CA ASP A 110 10.60 -9.69 2.64
C ASP A 110 10.69 -8.89 1.33
N GLN A 111 10.22 -9.44 0.21
CA GLN A 111 10.18 -8.73 -1.07
C GLN A 111 9.21 -7.56 -1.07
N VAL A 112 8.01 -7.75 -0.49
CA VAL A 112 7.02 -6.66 -0.34
C VAL A 112 7.58 -5.54 0.55
N GLU A 113 8.18 -5.89 1.69
CA GLU A 113 8.79 -4.89 2.58
C GLU A 113 9.93 -4.13 1.90
N ALA A 114 10.83 -4.85 1.24
CA ALA A 114 11.97 -4.25 0.55
C ALA A 114 11.50 -3.30 -0.56
N TYR A 115 10.49 -3.71 -1.32
CA TYR A 115 9.89 -2.86 -2.35
C TYR A 115 9.27 -1.59 -1.75
N LEU A 116 8.45 -1.70 -0.69
CA LEU A 116 7.83 -0.52 -0.07
C LEU A 116 8.84 0.42 0.58
N ARG A 117 9.95 -0.10 1.12
CA ARG A 117 11.06 0.73 1.61
C ARG A 117 11.75 1.49 0.49
N ASP A 118 12.01 0.83 -0.64
CA ASP A 118 12.60 1.46 -1.82
C ASP A 118 11.67 2.51 -2.43
N GLN A 119 10.36 2.29 -2.36
CA GLN A 119 9.33 3.16 -2.88
C GLN A 119 8.71 4.09 -1.83
N GLN A 120 9.38 4.29 -0.68
CA GLN A 120 8.79 5.02 0.46
C GLN A 120 8.36 6.44 0.07
N VAL A 121 9.12 7.15 -0.77
CA VAL A 121 8.76 8.50 -1.22
C VAL A 121 7.46 8.49 -2.02
N ARG A 122 7.28 7.52 -2.93
CA ARG A 122 6.03 7.38 -3.71
C ARG A 122 4.85 6.96 -2.85
N LEU A 123 5.10 6.09 -1.88
CA LEU A 123 4.10 5.68 -0.89
C LEU A 123 3.58 6.91 -0.14
N GLU A 124 4.49 7.74 0.36
CA GLU A 124 4.13 8.96 1.08
C GLU A 124 3.43 9.99 0.18
N LEU A 125 3.83 10.10 -1.10
CA LEU A 125 3.18 10.97 -2.08
C LEU A 125 1.72 10.56 -2.34
N VAL A 126 1.49 9.27 -2.59
CA VAL A 126 0.14 8.74 -2.82
C VAL A 126 -0.73 8.90 -1.57
N ALA A 127 -0.18 8.59 -0.38
CA ALA A 127 -0.89 8.78 0.88
C ALA A 127 -1.24 10.25 1.16
N ALA A 128 -0.30 11.17 0.90
CA ALA A 128 -0.53 12.61 1.04
C ALA A 128 -1.64 13.06 0.10
N ARG A 129 -1.60 12.62 -1.16
CA ARG A 129 -2.63 12.94 -2.14
C ARG A 129 -4.00 12.44 -1.69
N LEU A 130 -4.07 11.20 -1.22
CA LEU A 130 -5.30 10.58 -0.73
C LEU A 130 -5.87 11.32 0.50
N LEU A 131 -5.02 11.84 1.38
CA LEU A 131 -5.45 12.67 2.52
C LEU A 131 -6.03 14.01 2.10
N GLU A 132 -5.49 14.62 1.06
CA GLU A 132 -5.94 15.91 0.51
C GLU A 132 -7.31 15.79 -0.19
N THR A 133 -7.49 14.75 -1.00
CA THR A 133 -8.65 14.63 -1.90
C THR A 133 -9.71 13.66 -1.40
N GLY A 134 -9.34 12.73 -0.51
CA GLY A 134 -10.18 11.59 -0.10
C GLY A 134 -10.29 10.49 -1.15
N THR A 135 -9.77 10.70 -2.36
CA THR A 135 -9.79 9.70 -3.44
C THR A 135 -8.64 9.90 -4.43
N VAL A 136 -8.11 8.80 -4.96
CA VAL A 136 -7.12 8.82 -6.05
C VAL A 136 -7.60 7.86 -7.14
N GLU A 137 -7.85 8.40 -8.32
CA GLU A 137 -8.25 7.59 -9.49
C GLU A 137 -7.03 6.87 -10.08
N GLY A 138 -7.24 5.74 -10.74
CA GLY A 138 -6.13 4.94 -11.29
C GLY A 138 -5.21 5.68 -12.25
N ALA A 139 -5.76 6.60 -13.07
CA ALA A 139 -4.95 7.41 -13.99
C ALA A 139 -4.08 8.45 -13.24
N GLU A 140 -4.59 9.00 -12.14
CA GLU A 140 -3.85 9.91 -11.28
C GLU A 140 -2.74 9.16 -10.53
N LEU A 141 -3.01 7.94 -10.05
CA LEU A 141 -1.99 7.07 -9.48
C LEU A 141 -0.85 6.82 -10.48
N ASP A 142 -1.16 6.50 -11.74
CA ASP A 142 -0.16 6.29 -12.79
C ASP A 142 0.74 7.52 -13.01
N GLU A 143 0.18 8.72 -12.87
CA GLU A 143 0.93 9.98 -12.97
C GLU A 143 1.85 10.17 -11.77
N LEU A 144 1.34 10.03 -10.54
CA LEU A 144 2.13 10.14 -9.31
C LEU A 144 3.32 9.18 -9.29
N LEU A 145 3.14 7.95 -9.78
CA LEU A 145 4.21 6.95 -9.87
C LEU A 145 5.28 7.28 -10.93
N ARG A 146 4.97 8.14 -11.92
CA ARG A 146 5.90 8.59 -12.96
C ARG A 146 6.67 9.87 -12.59
N GLU A 147 6.11 10.75 -11.78
CA GLU A 147 6.64 12.09 -11.54
C GLU A 147 8.02 12.13 -10.87
N GLU A 148 8.33 11.17 -9.99
CA GLU A 148 9.64 11.11 -9.33
C GLU A 148 10.78 10.72 -10.28
N LEU A 149 10.47 10.03 -11.39
CA LEU A 149 11.46 9.66 -12.40
C LEU A 149 12.06 10.92 -13.08
N LYS A 150 11.32 12.03 -13.09
CA LYS A 150 11.76 13.30 -13.70
C LYS A 150 12.61 14.15 -12.76
N LEU A 151 12.35 14.11 -11.45
CA LEU A 151 13.14 14.84 -10.45
C LEU A 151 14.53 14.23 -10.20
N SER A 152 14.74 12.99 -10.66
CA SER A 152 16.02 12.27 -10.57
C SER A 152 16.93 12.48 -11.79
N LEU A 153 16.45 13.15 -12.84
CA LEU A 153 17.14 13.32 -14.14
C LEU A 153 17.48 14.79 -14.47
N THR A 154 17.27 15.70 -13.53
CA THR A 154 17.62 17.13 -13.59
C THR A 154 18.57 17.51 -12.47
#